data_AF-A0A8X6TIH5-F1
#
_entry.id   AF-A0A8X6TIH5-F1
#
_cell.length_a   1.000
_cell.length_b   1.000
_cell.length_c   1.000
_cell.angle_alpha   90.00
_cell.angle_beta   90.00
_cell.angle_gamma   90.00
#
_symmetry.space_group_name_H-M   'P 1'
#
loop_
_entity.id
_entity.type
_entity.pdbx_description
1 polymer ?
#
loop_
_entity_poly.entity_id
_entity_poly.type
_entity_poly.pdbx_seq_one_letter_code
_entity_poly.pdbx_strand_id
1 'polypeptide(L)'
;MTLEELKVVELNLIQVDDASNYCYVQFVPTIPQCSMATLIGLAIKVQLLRLLPARFKIDVRVVPGTHTSCDAINKQLSDKERITAALENIYLHEVINDCLLYSEAQTLPKFVEEILRETDKLENPKVRYIQYSRQHIESYRRWRDIIYGDEKKWKSSLVYHI
;
A
#
# COMPACT_ATOMS: atom_id res chain seq x y z
N MET A 1 -4.37 14.14 -6.32
CA MET A 1 -5.30 14.34 -5.19
C MET A 1 -5.06 13.22 -4.18
N THR A 2 -4.83 13.53 -2.91
CA THR A 2 -4.45 12.57 -1.86
C THR A 2 -5.63 12.17 -0.98
N LEU A 3 -5.47 11.13 -0.14
CA LEU A 3 -6.51 10.73 0.81
C LEU A 3 -6.76 11.79 1.91
N GLU A 4 -5.73 12.56 2.27
CA GLU A 4 -5.84 13.66 3.26
C GLU A 4 -6.62 14.84 2.68
N GLU A 5 -6.33 15.23 1.43
CA GLU A 5 -7.08 16.30 0.72
C GLU A 5 -8.58 15.97 0.60
N LEU A 6 -8.91 14.68 0.52
CA LEU A 6 -10.28 14.18 0.46
C LEU A 6 -10.92 13.94 1.84
N LYS A 7 -10.20 14.19 2.94
CA LYS A 7 -10.62 13.86 4.32
C LYS A 7 -11.00 12.38 4.49
N VAL A 8 -10.36 11.50 3.72
CA VAL A 8 -10.58 10.06 3.80
C VAL A 8 -9.83 9.47 4.99
N VAL A 9 -8.66 10.02 5.34
CA VAL A 9 -7.87 9.62 6.49
C VAL A 9 -7.49 10.88 7.28
N GLU A 10 -7.59 10.80 8.61
CA GLU A 10 -7.23 11.88 9.53
C GLU A 10 -6.40 11.32 10.69
N LEU A 11 -5.53 12.13 11.29
CA LEU A 11 -4.62 11.70 12.37
C LEU A 11 -5.35 11.17 13.60
N ASN A 12 -6.50 11.73 13.95
CA ASN A 12 -7.34 11.29 15.07
C ASN A 12 -7.98 9.90 14.86
N LEU A 13 -7.99 9.39 13.63
CA LEU A 13 -8.50 8.07 13.27
C LEU A 13 -7.39 7.00 13.23
N ILE A 14 -6.18 7.34 13.64
CA ILE A 14 -5.01 6.46 13.63
C ILE A 14 -4.54 6.22 15.05
N GLN A 15 -4.34 4.94 15.39
CA GLN A 15 -3.78 4.51 16.67
C GLN A 15 -2.61 3.56 16.41
N VAL A 16 -1.47 3.84 17.02
CA VAL A 16 -0.28 2.98 16.92
C VAL A 16 0.20 2.68 18.33
N ASP A 17 0.29 1.40 18.64
CA ASP A 17 0.83 0.88 19.90
C ASP A 17 2.01 -0.03 19.58
N ASP A 18 3.22 0.49 19.78
CA ASP A 18 4.46 -0.25 19.55
C ASP A 18 4.66 -1.39 20.55
N ALA A 19 4.17 -1.25 21.79
CA ALA A 19 4.33 -2.26 22.83
C ALA A 19 3.49 -3.51 22.55
N SER A 20 2.26 -3.33 22.05
CA SER A 20 1.40 -4.44 21.62
C SER A 20 1.60 -4.86 20.16
N ASN A 21 2.51 -4.19 19.44
CA ASN A 21 2.71 -4.34 18.00
C ASN A 21 1.39 -4.21 17.22
N TYR A 22 0.60 -3.18 17.50
CA TYR A 22 -0.71 -3.00 16.89
C TYR A 22 -0.82 -1.64 16.20
N CYS A 23 -1.31 -1.64 14.97
CA CYS A 23 -1.63 -0.44 14.22
C CYS A 23 -3.08 -0.52 13.76
N TYR A 24 -3.89 0.45 14.21
CA TYR A 24 -5.29 0.59 13.87
C TYR A 24 -5.50 1.87 13.09
N VAL A 25 -6.15 1.75 11.94
CA VAL A 25 -6.48 2.89 11.08
C VAL A 25 -7.95 2.84 10.71
N GLN A 26 -8.65 3.94 10.93
CA GLN A 26 -9.97 4.14 10.36
C GLN A 26 -9.93 5.13 9.19
N PHE A 27 -10.81 4.92 8.22
CA PHE A 27 -10.98 5.83 7.10
C PHE A 27 -12.47 6.07 6.80
N VAL A 28 -12.76 7.22 6.20
CA VAL A 28 -14.09 7.69 5.82
C VAL A 28 -14.17 7.73 4.29
N PRO A 29 -14.94 6.86 3.63
CA PRO A 29 -15.14 6.96 2.18
C PRO A 29 -15.73 8.32 1.80
N THR A 30 -15.41 8.80 0.60
CA THR A 30 -15.86 10.12 0.13
C THR A 30 -17.39 10.23 0.03
N ILE A 31 -18.08 9.12 -0.22
CA ILE A 31 -19.54 9.01 -0.26
C ILE A 31 -20.02 7.67 0.35
N PRO A 32 -21.25 7.59 0.89
CA PRO A 32 -21.74 6.39 1.57
C PRO A 32 -21.91 5.12 0.72
N GLN A 33 -21.91 5.25 -0.62
CA GLN A 33 -22.04 4.13 -1.57
C GLN A 33 -20.80 4.02 -2.49
N CYS A 34 -19.65 4.47 -1.99
CA CYS A 34 -18.41 4.50 -2.77
C CYS A 34 -17.98 3.08 -3.16
N SER A 35 -17.99 2.77 -4.47
CA SER A 35 -17.51 1.50 -5.01
C SER A 35 -16.01 1.27 -4.75
N MET A 36 -15.25 2.33 -4.47
CA MET A 36 -13.81 2.29 -4.24
C MET A 36 -13.44 2.15 -2.75
N ALA A 37 -14.40 2.08 -1.83
CA ALA A 37 -14.11 2.01 -0.39
C ALA A 37 -13.23 0.79 -0.03
N THR A 38 -13.49 -0.38 -0.61
CA THR A 38 -12.64 -1.56 -0.43
C THR A 38 -11.24 -1.34 -0.98
N LEU A 39 -11.10 -0.73 -2.17
CA LEU A 39 -9.80 -0.46 -2.79
C LEU A 39 -8.97 0.52 -1.96
N ILE A 40 -9.59 1.58 -1.43
CA ILE A 40 -8.95 2.54 -0.52
C ILE A 40 -8.44 1.82 0.73
N GLY A 41 -9.28 1.00 1.37
CA GLY A 41 -8.89 0.23 2.55
C GLY A 41 -7.74 -0.75 2.28
N LEU A 42 -7.76 -1.40 1.12
CA LEU A 42 -6.67 -2.29 0.66
C LEU A 42 -5.38 -1.51 0.43
N ALA A 43 -5.43 -0.36 -0.24
CA ALA A 43 -4.25 0.48 -0.49
C ALA A 43 -3.62 0.94 0.84
N ILE A 44 -4.42 1.42 1.80
CA ILE A 44 -3.95 1.77 3.15
C ILE A 44 -3.28 0.57 3.82
N LYS A 45 -3.93 -0.59 3.82
CA LYS A 45 -3.41 -1.79 4.47
C LYS A 45 -2.09 -2.26 3.85
N VAL A 46 -1.98 -2.28 2.53
CA VAL A 46 -0.75 -2.64 1.81
C VAL A 46 0.37 -1.65 2.09
N GLN A 47 0.05 -0.36 2.11
CA GLN A 47 1.03 0.68 2.43
C GLN A 47 1.61 0.48 3.83
N LEU A 48 0.75 0.21 4.82
CA LEU A 48 1.18 -0.06 6.20
C LEU A 48 1.98 -1.37 6.31
N LEU A 49 1.58 -2.43 5.59
CA LEU A 49 2.33 -3.70 5.55
C LEU A 49 3.74 -3.53 4.98
N ARG A 50 3.93 -2.55 4.07
CA ARG A 50 5.23 -2.22 3.49
C ARG A 50 6.07 -1.34 4.40
N LEU A 51 5.45 -0.42 5.12
CA LEU A 51 6.14 0.58 5.96
C LEU A 51 6.46 0.08 7.37
N LEU A 52 5.57 -0.71 7.97
CA LEU A 52 5.73 -1.15 9.34
C LEU A 52 6.55 -2.44 9.43
N PRO A 53 7.31 -2.63 10.53
CA PRO A 53 7.97 -3.89 10.80
C PRO A 53 6.97 -5.06 10.85
N ALA A 54 7.35 -6.22 10.34
CA ALA A 54 6.46 -7.40 10.21
C ALA A 54 5.84 -7.90 11.54
N ARG A 55 6.35 -7.45 12.70
CA ARG A 55 5.75 -7.73 14.01
C ARG A 55 4.39 -7.06 14.21
N PHE A 56 4.10 -5.98 13.47
CA PHE A 56 2.86 -5.22 13.63
C PHE A 56 1.65 -5.95 13.05
N LYS A 57 0.61 -6.12 13.87
CA LYS A 57 -0.73 -6.45 13.42
C LYS A 57 -1.44 -5.19 12.95
N ILE A 58 -1.80 -5.17 11.66
CA ILE A 58 -2.46 -4.03 11.01
C ILE A 58 -3.96 -4.30 10.85
N ASP A 59 -4.79 -3.43 11.39
CA ASP A 59 -6.24 -3.44 11.27
C ASP A 59 -6.71 -2.13 10.64
N VAL A 60 -7.40 -2.23 9.50
CA VAL A 60 -7.88 -1.09 8.71
C VAL A 60 -9.38 -1.22 8.57
N ARG A 61 -10.12 -0.19 8.96
CA ARG A 61 -11.59 -0.21 8.98
C ARG A 61 -12.22 1.06 8.43
N VAL A 62 -13.40 0.91 7.85
CA VAL A 62 -14.29 2.03 7.58
C VAL A 62 -14.90 2.51 8.90
N VAL A 63 -14.97 3.83 9.10
CA VAL A 63 -15.66 4.42 10.27
C VAL A 63 -17.14 4.00 10.27
N PRO A 64 -17.68 3.46 11.37
CA PRO A 64 -19.09 3.08 11.44
C PRO A 64 -20.04 4.21 11.03
N GLY A 65 -21.08 3.88 10.26
CA GLY A 65 -22.09 4.84 9.79
C GLY A 65 -21.67 5.68 8.57
N THR A 66 -20.43 5.56 8.08
CA THR A 66 -19.96 6.36 6.92
C THR A 66 -20.09 5.66 5.56
N HIS A 67 -20.46 4.37 5.55
CA HIS A 67 -20.69 3.60 4.33
C HIS A 67 -21.79 2.56 4.52
N THR A 68 -22.64 2.34 3.52
CA THR A 68 -23.78 1.42 3.59
C THR A 68 -23.36 -0.04 3.80
N SER A 69 -22.25 -0.44 3.18
CA SER A 69 -21.67 -1.79 3.30
C SER A 69 -20.50 -1.87 4.30
N CYS A 70 -20.47 -1.00 5.32
CA CYS A 70 -19.35 -0.89 6.27
C CYS A 70 -18.89 -2.26 6.84
N ASP A 71 -19.83 -3.07 7.34
CA ASP A 71 -19.51 -4.38 7.92
C ASP A 71 -18.94 -5.37 6.90
N ALA A 72 -19.48 -5.38 5.68
CA ALA A 72 -19.00 -6.24 4.62
C ALA A 72 -17.57 -5.86 4.19
N ILE A 73 -17.29 -4.55 4.08
CA ILE A 73 -15.96 -4.03 3.76
C ILE A 73 -14.98 -4.37 4.89
N ASN A 74 -15.34 -4.10 6.14
CA ASN A 74 -14.49 -4.40 7.30
C ASN A 74 -14.19 -5.90 7.39
N LYS A 75 -15.18 -6.76 7.13
CA LYS A 75 -14.97 -8.21 7.05
C LYS A 75 -13.97 -8.57 5.95
N GLN A 76 -14.09 -7.99 4.75
CA GLN A 76 -13.13 -8.20 3.66
C GLN A 76 -11.73 -7.72 4.02
N LEU A 77 -11.59 -6.55 4.66
CA LEU A 77 -10.30 -5.99 5.07
C LEU A 77 -9.67 -6.75 6.25
N SER A 78 -10.46 -7.48 7.04
CA SER A 78 -9.95 -8.33 8.13
C SER A 78 -9.51 -9.73 7.67
N ASP A 79 -9.96 -10.17 6.51
CA ASP A 79 -9.70 -11.50 5.97
C ASP A 79 -8.33 -11.54 5.26
N LYS A 80 -7.37 -12.19 5.92
CA LYS A 80 -5.99 -12.29 5.44
C LYS A 80 -5.89 -13.09 4.14
N GLU A 81 -6.64 -14.18 4.01
CA GLU A 81 -6.59 -15.03 2.82
C GLU A 81 -7.15 -14.28 1.61
N ARG A 82 -8.26 -13.57 1.81
CA ARG A 82 -8.85 -12.73 0.77
C ARG A 82 -7.95 -11.58 0.34
N ILE A 83 -7.24 -10.95 1.29
CA ILE A 83 -6.26 -9.90 0.96
C ILE A 83 -5.10 -10.48 0.16
N THR A 84 -4.52 -11.59 0.60
CA THR A 84 -3.41 -12.24 -0.10
C THR A 84 -3.82 -12.62 -1.52
N ALA A 85 -4.99 -13.24 -1.70
CA ALA A 85 -5.52 -13.59 -3.02
C ALA A 85 -5.76 -12.35 -3.90
N ALA A 86 -6.20 -11.23 -3.32
CA ALA A 86 -6.36 -9.97 -4.06
C ALA A 86 -5.01 -9.37 -4.49
N LEU A 87 -3.94 -9.56 -3.72
CA LEU A 87 -2.60 -9.09 -4.05
C LEU A 87 -1.85 -10.02 -5.02
N GLU A 88 -2.24 -11.29 -5.13
CA GLU A 88 -1.76 -12.21 -6.17
C GLU A 88 -2.42 -11.94 -7.52
N ASN A 89 -3.55 -11.23 -7.55
CA ASN A 89 -4.17 -10.79 -8.78
C ASN A 89 -3.37 -9.62 -9.38
N ILE A 90 -2.70 -9.87 -10.51
CA ILE A 90 -1.82 -8.91 -11.21
C ILE A 90 -2.51 -7.56 -11.41
N TYR A 91 -3.77 -7.55 -11.87
CA TYR A 91 -4.50 -6.32 -12.13
C TYR A 91 -4.77 -5.51 -10.85
N LEU A 92 -5.26 -6.17 -9.80
CA LEU A 92 -5.52 -5.49 -8.53
C LEU A 92 -4.22 -5.00 -7.87
N HIS A 93 -3.15 -5.79 -7.97
CA HIS A 93 -1.84 -5.42 -7.48
C HIS A 93 -1.30 -4.16 -8.19
N GLU A 94 -1.42 -4.06 -9.52
CA GLU A 94 -1.05 -2.87 -10.28
C GLU A 94 -1.86 -1.64 -9.87
N VAL A 95 -3.19 -1.76 -9.78
CA VAL A 95 -4.08 -0.65 -9.37
C VAL A 95 -3.73 -0.17 -7.96
N ILE A 96 -3.46 -1.09 -7.02
CA ILE A 96 -3.03 -0.74 -5.66
C ILE A 96 -1.68 -0.02 -5.71
N ASN A 97 -0.71 -0.51 -6.49
CA ASN A 97 0.59 0.15 -6.60
C ASN A 97 0.48 1.58 -7.15
N ASP A 98 -0.42 1.80 -8.10
CA ASP A 98 -0.68 3.12 -8.68
C ASP A 98 -1.29 4.08 -7.66
N CYS A 99 -2.18 3.58 -6.79
CA CYS A 99 -2.75 4.36 -5.69
C CYS A 99 -1.69 4.83 -4.68
N LEU A 100 -0.52 4.19 -4.64
CA LEU A 100 0.54 4.49 -3.69
C LEU A 100 1.63 5.38 -4.29
N LEU A 101 1.57 5.75 -5.57
CA LEU A 101 2.51 6.68 -6.18
C LEU A 101 2.30 8.10 -5.64
N TYR A 102 3.38 8.90 -5.61
CA TYR A 102 3.27 10.33 -5.38
C TYR A 102 2.54 11.01 -6.54
N SER A 103 1.88 12.13 -6.25
CA SER A 103 1.20 12.95 -7.27
C SER A 103 2.16 13.70 -8.18
N GLU A 104 3.40 13.90 -7.74
CA GLU A 104 4.41 14.67 -8.45
C GLU A 104 5.69 13.85 -8.65
N ALA A 105 6.36 14.08 -9.77
CA ALA A 105 7.62 13.42 -10.09
C ALA A 105 8.73 13.93 -9.16
N GLN A 106 9.51 13.00 -8.65
CA GLN A 106 10.65 13.28 -7.78
C GLN A 106 11.97 13.21 -8.55
N THR A 107 12.95 13.94 -8.05
CA THR A 107 14.35 13.78 -8.48
C THR A 107 14.88 12.45 -7.96
N LEU A 108 15.48 11.67 -8.85
CA LEU A 108 16.13 10.42 -8.46
C LEU A 108 17.50 10.73 -7.87
N PRO A 109 17.89 10.09 -6.75
CA PRO A 109 19.28 10.08 -6.35
C PRO A 109 20.16 9.50 -7.46
N LYS A 110 21.34 10.08 -7.72
CA LYS A 110 22.21 9.68 -8.83
C LYS A 110 22.50 8.17 -8.87
N PHE A 111 22.80 7.58 -7.72
CA PHE A 111 23.09 6.14 -7.61
C PHE A 111 21.89 5.26 -8.03
N VAL A 112 20.66 5.73 -7.79
CA VAL A 112 19.44 5.01 -8.23
C VAL A 112 19.27 5.15 -9.74
N GLU A 113 19.48 6.35 -10.27
CA GLU A 113 19.38 6.61 -11.71
C GLU A 113 20.38 5.76 -12.50
N GLU A 114 21.61 5.62 -12.00
CA GLU A 114 22.66 4.77 -12.60
C GLU A 114 22.23 3.30 -12.64
N ILE A 115 21.79 2.72 -11.52
CA ILE A 115 21.31 1.32 -11.45
C ILE A 115 20.13 1.08 -12.40
N LEU A 116 19.18 2.02 -12.47
CA LEU A 116 18.02 1.90 -13.34
C LEU A 116 18.37 2.04 -14.81
N ARG A 117 19.41 2.83 -15.13
CA ARG A 117 19.93 2.97 -16.49
C ARG A 117 20.64 1.69 -16.94
N GLU A 118 21.42 1.06 -16.07
CA GLU A 118 22.10 -0.22 -16.36
C GLU A 118 21.13 -1.37 -16.63
N THR A 119 19.89 -1.24 -16.19
CA THR A 119 18.86 -2.28 -16.27
C THR A 119 17.73 -1.92 -17.24
N ASP A 120 17.88 -0.87 -18.06
CA ASP A 120 16.87 -0.31 -19.00
C ASP A 120 15.51 0.04 -18.34
N LYS A 121 15.50 0.21 -17.02
CA LYS A 121 14.30 0.44 -16.21
C LYS A 121 14.02 1.92 -15.98
N LEU A 122 14.99 2.79 -16.26
CA LEU A 122 14.85 4.24 -16.14
C LEU A 122 13.74 4.81 -17.03
N GLU A 123 13.42 4.11 -18.12
CA GLU A 123 12.36 4.51 -19.07
C GLU A 123 10.94 4.29 -18.52
N ASN A 124 10.79 3.50 -17.45
CA ASN A 124 9.47 3.30 -16.86
C ASN A 124 8.96 4.63 -16.25
N PRO A 125 7.83 5.16 -16.74
CA PRO A 125 7.36 6.50 -16.37
C PRO A 125 7.00 6.59 -14.88
N LYS A 126 6.68 5.47 -14.22
CA LYS A 126 6.26 5.43 -12.81
C LYS A 126 7.45 5.57 -11.84
N VAL A 127 8.67 5.34 -12.29
CA VAL A 127 9.90 5.35 -11.47
C VAL A 127 10.03 6.62 -10.63
N ARG A 128 9.76 7.79 -11.23
CA ARG A 128 9.92 9.08 -10.56
C ARG A 128 8.82 9.38 -9.54
N TYR A 129 7.75 8.61 -9.52
CA TYR A 129 6.60 8.78 -8.63
C TYR A 129 6.62 7.80 -7.46
N ILE A 130 7.64 6.93 -7.36
CA ILE A 130 7.75 5.94 -6.30
C ILE A 130 8.03 6.64 -4.96
N GLN A 131 7.32 6.21 -3.91
CA GLN A 131 7.56 6.71 -2.56
C GLN A 131 8.86 6.16 -1.97
N TYR A 132 9.80 7.05 -1.63
CA TYR A 132 11.05 6.72 -0.94
C TYR A 132 10.88 6.93 0.57
N SER A 133 10.68 5.87 1.35
CA SER A 133 10.95 5.95 2.79
C SER A 133 12.44 5.68 3.02
N ARG A 134 13.04 6.30 4.06
CA ARG A 134 14.45 6.04 4.44
C ARG A 134 14.72 4.55 4.70
N GLN A 135 13.74 3.84 5.25
CA GLN A 135 13.78 2.38 5.44
C GLN A 135 13.57 1.61 4.12
N HIS A 136 12.98 2.24 3.10
CA HIS A 136 12.69 1.66 1.77
C HIS A 136 13.80 1.84 0.74
N ILE A 137 14.63 2.87 0.85
CA ILE A 137 15.88 2.94 0.07
C ILE A 137 16.75 1.72 0.40
N GLU A 138 16.71 1.27 1.66
CA GLU A 138 17.31 0.00 2.09
C GLU A 138 16.43 -1.22 1.76
N SER A 139 15.09 -1.07 1.76
CA SER A 139 14.15 -2.14 1.38
C SER A 139 13.79 -2.10 -0.10
N TYR A 140 14.69 -2.65 -0.94
CA TYR A 140 14.60 -2.91 -2.39
C TYR A 140 13.23 -3.41 -2.93
N ARG A 141 12.33 -3.88 -2.06
CA ARG A 141 11.07 -4.57 -2.39
C ARG A 141 10.07 -3.72 -3.18
N ARG A 142 9.89 -2.44 -2.86
CA ARG A 142 8.88 -1.60 -3.54
C ARG A 142 9.29 -1.26 -4.98
N TRP A 143 10.55 -0.87 -5.14
CA TRP A 143 11.18 -0.69 -6.44
C TRP A 143 11.14 -2.00 -7.25
N ARG A 144 11.44 -3.13 -6.59
CA ARG A 144 11.32 -4.46 -7.22
C ARG A 144 9.90 -4.73 -7.73
N ASP A 145 8.86 -4.53 -6.92
CA ASP A 145 7.49 -4.89 -7.32
C ASP A 145 6.95 -4.02 -8.47
N ILE A 146 7.29 -2.71 -8.49
CA ILE A 146 6.84 -1.77 -9.54
C ILE A 146 7.63 -1.95 -10.83
N ILE A 147 8.92 -2.28 -10.75
CA ILE A 147 9.77 -2.34 -11.93
C ILE A 147 9.82 -3.75 -12.55
N TYR A 148 9.64 -4.81 -11.76
CA TYR A 148 9.82 -6.18 -12.25
C TYR A 148 8.51 -6.93 -12.50
N GLY A 149 7.34 -6.41 -12.11
CA GLY A 149 6.03 -6.88 -12.60
C GLY A 149 5.75 -8.39 -12.56
N ASP A 150 6.47 -9.14 -11.71
CA ASP A 150 6.56 -10.60 -11.61
C ASP A 150 7.19 -11.35 -12.81
N GLU A 151 8.43 -11.84 -12.60
CA GLU A 151 8.93 -13.03 -13.29
C GLU A 151 9.47 -14.05 -12.28
N LYS A 152 8.56 -14.86 -11.70
CA LYS A 152 8.75 -16.27 -11.32
C LYS A 152 10.22 -16.72 -11.13
N LYS A 153 10.82 -16.45 -9.97
CA LYS A 153 11.85 -17.29 -9.28
C LYS A 153 12.59 -16.47 -8.22
N TRP A 154 12.07 -16.45 -6.99
CA TRP A 154 12.92 -16.72 -5.84
C TRP A 154 12.05 -17.22 -4.68
N LYS A 155 12.00 -18.54 -4.53
CA LYS A 155 11.25 -19.21 -3.44
C LYS A 155 11.92 -18.90 -2.10
N SER A 156 11.08 -18.79 -1.06
CA SER A 156 11.39 -18.66 0.38
C SER A 156 12.21 -17.41 0.75
N SER A 157 11.60 -16.33 1.24
CA SER A 157 11.34 -16.24 2.69
C SER A 157 10.29 -15.18 3.08
N LEU A 158 9.55 -14.59 2.13
CA LEU A 158 8.71 -13.42 2.41
C LEU A 158 7.43 -13.43 1.54
N VAL A 159 6.70 -14.55 1.58
CA VAL A 159 5.23 -14.42 1.55
C VAL A 159 4.92 -13.39 2.63
N TYR A 160 4.16 -12.34 2.33
CA TYR A 160 3.71 -11.40 3.36
C TYR A 160 3.29 -12.24 4.56
N HIS A 161 4.10 -12.27 5.62
CA HIS A 161 3.78 -13.01 6.82
C HIS A 161 2.72 -12.16 7.52
N ILE A 162 1.50 -12.20 6.98
CA ILE A 162 0.31 -11.51 7.46
C ILE A 162 -0.26 -12.32 8.60
#